data_AF-A0A7L0DWZ6-F1
#
_entry.id   AF-A0A7L0DWZ6-F1
#
_cell.length_a   1.000
_cell.length_b   1.000
_cell.length_c   1.000
_cell.angle_alpha   90.00
_cell.angle_beta   90.00
_cell.angle_gamma   90.00
#
_symmetry.space_group_name_H-M   'P 1'
#
loop_
_entity.id
_entity.type
_entity.pdbx_description
1 polymer ?
#
loop_
_entity_poly.entity_id
_entity_poly.type
_entity_poly.pdbx_seq_one_letter_code
_entity_poly.pdbx_strand_id
1 'polypeptide(L)'
;QVEHYVGEIKGGLRPTMKLTVMGMVHSNPKSFSVTLLCDPVDANKDVGLLFTVNFSEKTITRNARIAGKWGREEKTIPYFPFTAGDTFKMELICEHQQIRVLLDGRQLCDFTHRIQPLNLVKALQISGDIKLTKVA
;
A
#
# COMPACT_ATOMS: atom_id res chain seq x y z
N GLN A 1 -18.30 1.12 8.41
CA GLN A 1 -18.00 2.32 7.59
C GLN A 1 -16.71 2.02 6.85
N VAL A 2 -16.62 2.34 5.56
CA VAL A 2 -15.38 2.16 4.79
C VAL A 2 -14.39 3.25 5.24
N GLU A 3 -13.18 2.84 5.60
CA GLU A 3 -12.13 3.77 5.99
C GLU A 3 -11.59 4.50 4.77
N HIS A 4 -11.25 5.78 4.94
CA HIS A 4 -10.56 6.57 3.93
C HIS A 4 -9.60 7.53 4.61
N TYR A 5 -8.31 7.36 4.34
CA TYR A 5 -7.23 8.18 4.88
C TYR A 5 -6.29 8.62 3.76
N VAL A 6 -5.82 9.87 3.82
CA VAL A 6 -4.74 10.39 2.99
C VAL A 6 -3.76 11.16 3.88
N GLY A 7 -2.49 10.75 3.85
CA GLY A 7 -1.39 11.40 4.56
C GLY A 7 -0.31 11.86 3.59
N GLU A 8 0.09 13.13 3.69
CA GLU A 8 1.16 13.68 2.86
C GLU A 8 2.54 13.22 3.33
N ILE A 9 3.39 12.83 2.37
CA ILE A 9 4.80 12.53 2.57
C ILE A 9 5.59 13.80 2.26
N LYS A 10 5.93 14.59 3.28
CA LYS A 10 6.60 15.88 3.10
C LYS A 10 7.93 15.76 2.36
N GLY A 11 8.02 16.42 1.21
CA GLY A 11 9.17 16.36 0.29
C GLY A 11 9.27 15.05 -0.51
N GLY A 12 8.23 14.23 -0.49
CA GLY A 12 8.14 12.97 -1.21
C GLY A 12 8.88 11.79 -0.58
N LEU A 13 8.65 10.60 -1.13
CA LEU A 13 9.26 9.36 -0.69
C LEU A 13 10.79 9.37 -0.93
N ARG A 14 11.55 8.80 0.01
CA ARG A 14 13.02 8.73 -0.04
C ARG A 14 13.50 7.37 0.43
N PRO A 15 14.64 6.86 -0.08
CA PRO A 15 15.25 5.65 0.46
C PRO A 15 15.43 5.75 1.98
N THR A 16 15.36 4.61 2.67
CA THR A 16 15.36 4.45 4.14
C THR A 16 14.09 4.92 4.86
N MET A 17 13.16 5.59 4.18
CA MET A 17 11.85 5.86 4.78
C MET A 17 11.10 4.56 5.06
N LYS A 18 10.37 4.56 6.18
CA LYS A 18 9.48 3.49 6.56
C LYS A 18 8.11 4.07 6.85
N LEU A 19 7.11 3.63 6.10
CA LEU A 19 5.71 3.96 6.34
C LEU A 19 5.07 2.80 7.11
N THR A 20 4.41 3.10 8.22
CA THR A 20 3.77 2.12 9.09
C THR A 20 2.27 2.33 9.08
N VAL A 21 1.52 1.27 8.79
CA VAL A 21 0.06 1.24 8.84
C VAL A 21 -0.35 0.16 9.85
N MET A 22 -1.04 0.58 10.91
CA MET A 22 -1.60 -0.33 11.90
C MET A 22 -3.11 -0.19 11.91
N GLY A 23 -3.80 -1.33 11.95
CA GLY A 23 -5.25 -1.34 11.94
C GLY A 23 -5.82 -2.69 12.31
N MET A 24 -7.14 -2.77 12.22
CA MET A 24 -7.92 -3.98 12.38
C MET A 24 -8.73 -4.22 11.11
N VAL A 25 -8.73 -5.45 10.60
CA VAL A 25 -9.60 -5.83 9.49
C VAL A 25 -11.04 -5.91 9.99
N HIS A 26 -12.00 -5.39 9.24
CA HIS A 26 -13.41 -5.53 9.61
C HIS A 26 -13.84 -7.01 9.68
N SER A 27 -14.91 -7.31 10.41
CA SER A 27 -15.40 -8.68 10.59
C SER A 27 -15.94 -9.33 9.31
N ASN A 28 -16.38 -8.53 8.33
CA ASN A 28 -16.88 -8.99 7.03
C ASN A 28 -16.20 -8.21 5.88
N PRO A 29 -14.89 -8.41 5.65
CA PRO A 29 -14.13 -7.59 4.71
C PRO A 29 -14.30 -8.10 3.27
N LYS A 30 -14.42 -7.18 2.31
CA LYS A 30 -14.34 -7.48 0.88
C LYS A 30 -12.95 -7.14 0.35
N SER A 31 -12.49 -5.93 0.63
CA SER A 31 -11.19 -5.46 0.16
C SER A 31 -10.70 -4.24 0.92
N PHE A 32 -9.38 -4.04 0.92
CA PHE A 32 -8.78 -2.75 1.22
C PHE A 32 -7.56 -2.51 0.33
N SER A 33 -7.13 -1.25 0.24
CA SER A 33 -5.94 -0.85 -0.50
C SER A 33 -5.04 0.08 0.30
N VAL A 34 -3.75 -0.02 0.00
CA VAL A 34 -2.71 0.91 0.43
C VAL A 34 -2.02 1.43 -0.82
N THR A 35 -2.10 2.74 -1.04
CA THR A 35 -1.71 3.39 -2.29
C THR A 35 -0.68 4.48 -2.03
N LEU A 36 0.39 4.48 -2.80
CA LEU A 36 1.37 5.55 -2.84
C LEU A 36 1.10 6.44 -4.05
N LEU A 37 0.53 7.62 -3.80
CA LEU A 37 0.08 8.57 -4.83
C LEU A 37 1.20 9.55 -5.20
N CYS A 38 1.27 9.94 -6.47
CA CYS A 38 2.11 11.06 -6.90
C CYS A 38 1.47 12.44 -6.64
N ASP A 39 0.15 12.48 -6.46
CA ASP A 39 -0.61 13.67 -6.14
C ASP A 39 -1.56 13.37 -4.97
N PRO A 40 -1.52 14.14 -3.86
CA PRO A 40 -2.38 13.92 -2.71
C PRO A 40 -3.86 14.25 -2.97
N VAL A 41 -4.17 15.02 -4.01
CA VAL A 41 -5.52 15.52 -4.30
C VAL A 41 -6.13 14.77 -5.49
N ASP A 42 -5.38 14.62 -6.58
CA ASP A 42 -5.87 13.98 -7.79
C ASP A 42 -5.43 12.51 -7.89
N ALA A 43 -6.31 11.63 -7.40
CA ALA A 43 -6.12 10.18 -7.48
C ALA A 43 -6.17 9.63 -8.92
N ASN A 44 -6.33 10.45 -9.97
CA ASN A 44 -6.14 10.04 -11.37
C ASN A 44 -4.70 10.22 -11.88
N LYS A 45 -3.83 10.87 -11.10
CA LYS A 45 -2.40 10.99 -11.40
C LYS A 45 -1.65 9.68 -11.23
N ASP A 46 -0.39 9.68 -11.59
CA ASP A 46 0.45 8.48 -11.49
C ASP A 46 0.51 7.94 -10.05
N VAL A 47 0.70 6.62 -9.96
CA VAL A 47 0.65 5.86 -8.70
C VAL A 47 1.91 5.04 -8.61
N GLY A 48 2.73 5.29 -7.59
CA GLY A 48 3.99 4.59 -7.36
C GLY A 48 3.80 3.14 -6.93
N LEU A 49 2.75 2.88 -6.16
CA LEU A 49 2.32 1.55 -5.74
C LEU A 49 0.81 1.59 -5.45
N LEU A 50 0.06 0.67 -6.02
CA LEU A 50 -1.27 0.27 -5.56
C LEU A 50 -1.14 -1.15 -5.01
N PHE A 51 -1.30 -1.31 -3.70
CA PHE A 51 -1.37 -2.60 -3.03
C PHE A 51 -2.83 -2.89 -2.69
N THR A 52 -3.42 -3.92 -3.31
CA THR A 52 -4.85 -4.25 -3.15
C THR A 52 -5.00 -5.62 -2.54
N VAL A 53 -5.77 -5.72 -1.47
CA VAL A 53 -6.13 -6.97 -0.79
C VAL A 53 -7.56 -7.34 -1.15
N ASN A 54 -7.78 -8.55 -1.67
CA ASN A 54 -9.09 -9.12 -1.91
C ASN A 54 -9.30 -10.35 -1.02
N PHE A 55 -10.27 -10.29 -0.12
CA PHE A 55 -10.53 -11.37 0.86
C PHE A 55 -11.29 -12.56 0.27
N SER A 56 -12.13 -12.33 -0.74
CA SER A 56 -12.89 -13.40 -1.41
C SER A 56 -11.96 -14.32 -2.19
N GLU A 57 -11.00 -13.75 -2.92
CA GLU A 57 -10.04 -14.49 -3.71
C GLU A 57 -8.78 -14.87 -2.91
N LYS A 58 -8.61 -14.28 -1.71
CA LYS A 58 -7.37 -14.34 -0.92
C LYS A 58 -6.15 -13.94 -1.74
N THR A 59 -6.29 -12.89 -2.53
CA THR A 59 -5.23 -12.36 -3.41
C THR A 59 -4.73 -11.01 -2.93
N ILE A 60 -3.46 -10.74 -3.24
CA ILE A 60 -2.84 -9.43 -3.08
C ILE A 60 -2.23 -9.05 -4.42
N THR A 61 -2.71 -7.96 -5.00
CA THR A 61 -2.14 -7.42 -6.24
C THR A 61 -1.30 -6.18 -5.94
N ARG A 62 -0.19 -6.04 -6.65
CA ARG A 62 0.62 -4.81 -6.67
C ARG A 62 0.75 -4.31 -8.09
N ASN A 63 0.55 -3.02 -8.29
CA ASN A 63 0.74 -2.39 -9.59
C ASN A 63 1.18 -0.93 -9.43
N ALA A 64 1.56 -0.29 -10.54
CA ALA A 64 1.81 1.13 -10.64
C ALA A 64 1.10 1.69 -11.86
N ARG A 65 0.75 2.97 -11.81
CA ARG A 65 0.19 3.71 -12.95
C ARG A 65 1.19 4.77 -13.40
N ILE A 66 1.57 4.75 -14.67
CA ILE A 66 2.55 5.66 -15.27
C ILE A 66 1.95 6.23 -16.54
N ALA A 67 2.00 7.56 -16.68
CA ALA A 67 1.35 8.29 -17.76
C ALA A 67 -0.12 7.86 -17.94
N GLY A 68 -0.83 7.67 -16.82
CA GLY A 68 -2.24 7.27 -16.80
C GLY A 68 -2.52 5.80 -17.16
N LYS A 69 -1.50 4.97 -17.39
CA LYS A 69 -1.67 3.54 -17.74
C LYS A 69 -1.19 2.61 -16.64
N TRP A 70 -2.03 1.64 -16.28
CA TRP A 70 -1.64 0.57 -15.36
C TRP A 70 -0.62 -0.37 -16.00
N GLY A 71 0.40 -0.73 -15.25
CA GLY A 71 1.40 -1.71 -15.67
C GLY A 71 0.92 -3.15 -15.48
N ARG A 72 1.88 -4.09 -15.51
CA ARG A 72 1.64 -5.50 -15.20
C ARG A 72 1.43 -5.69 -13.70
N GLU A 73 0.36 -6.39 -13.32
CA GLU A 73 0.11 -6.77 -11.93
C GLU A 73 1.11 -7.83 -11.43
N GLU A 74 1.53 -7.69 -10.18
CA GLU A 74 2.26 -8.70 -9.45
C GLU A 74 1.34 -9.32 -8.39
N LYS A 75 1.23 -10.66 -8.38
CA LYS A 75 0.31 -11.40 -7.50
C LYS A 75 0.99 -12.40 -6.58
N THR A 76 2.26 -12.74 -6.86
CA THR A 76 3.00 -13.74 -6.10
C THR A 76 3.18 -13.28 -4.66
N ILE A 77 2.67 -14.07 -3.72
CA ILE A 77 2.83 -13.94 -2.27
C ILE A 77 3.05 -15.34 -1.69
N PRO A 78 3.81 -15.49 -0.61
CA PRO A 78 4.05 -16.79 0.01
C PRO A 78 2.80 -17.36 0.69
N TYR A 79 1.91 -16.49 1.19
CA TYR A 79 0.63 -16.81 1.81
C TYR A 79 -0.25 -15.55 1.88
N PHE A 80 -1.56 -15.73 2.11
CA PHE A 80 -2.47 -14.62 2.40
C PHE A 80 -2.45 -14.30 3.91
N PRO A 81 -2.01 -13.10 4.35
CA PRO A 81 -1.69 -12.83 5.74
C PRO A 81 -2.83 -12.17 6.55
N PHE A 82 -3.98 -11.89 5.94
CA PHE A 82 -5.06 -11.13 6.59
C PHE A 82 -6.21 -12.03 7.05
N THR A 83 -6.72 -11.77 8.25
CA THR A 83 -7.86 -12.45 8.85
C THR A 83 -8.90 -11.43 9.26
N ALA A 84 -10.19 -11.72 9.03
CA ALA A 84 -11.28 -10.85 9.44
C ALA A 84 -11.32 -10.70 10.97
N GLY A 85 -11.45 -9.46 11.47
CA GLY A 85 -11.45 -9.15 12.91
C GLY A 85 -10.07 -9.03 13.55
N ASP A 86 -9.00 -9.46 12.88
CA ASP A 86 -7.65 -9.41 13.44
C ASP A 86 -6.97 -8.06 13.21
N THR A 87 -6.04 -7.73 14.09
CA THR A 87 -5.14 -6.59 13.94
C THR A 87 -3.95 -6.92 13.05
N PHE A 88 -3.42 -5.92 12.35
CA PHE A 88 -2.20 -6.06 11.56
C PHE A 88 -1.30 -4.84 11.74
N LYS A 89 0.01 -5.04 11.58
CA LYS A 89 1.01 -4.00 11.35
C LYS A 89 1.66 -4.23 9.98
N MET A 90 1.41 -3.33 9.05
CA MET A 90 2.06 -3.28 7.74
C MET A 90 3.17 -2.23 7.74
N GLU A 91 4.35 -2.58 7.27
CA GLU A 91 5.48 -1.68 7.10
C GLU A 91 5.90 -1.67 5.62
N LEU A 92 5.86 -0.50 4.98
CA LEU A 92 6.41 -0.26 3.64
C LEU A 92 7.79 0.38 3.80
N ILE A 93 8.84 -0.41 3.57
CA ILE A 93 10.23 0.03 3.68
C ILE A 93 10.69 0.45 2.28
N CYS A 94 10.98 1.74 2.12
CA CYS A 94 11.49 2.28 0.88
C CYS A 94 13.00 2.00 0.79
N GLU A 95 13.37 1.03 -0.04
CA GLU A 95 14.76 0.77 -0.42
C GLU A 95 15.10 1.54 -1.71
N HIS A 96 16.37 1.53 -2.12
CA HIS A 96 16.80 2.25 -3.32
C HIS A 96 16.12 1.74 -4.61
N GLN A 97 15.91 0.42 -4.73
CA GLN A 97 15.39 -0.21 -5.96
C GLN A 97 13.92 -0.63 -5.85
N GLN A 98 13.39 -0.74 -4.63
CA GLN A 98 12.09 -1.36 -4.38
C GLN A 98 11.44 -0.88 -3.08
N ILE A 99 10.17 -1.23 -2.92
CA ILE A 99 9.47 -1.21 -1.65
C ILE A 99 9.43 -2.63 -1.12
N ARG A 100 9.99 -2.86 0.06
CA ARG A 100 9.82 -4.10 0.80
C ARG A 100 8.62 -3.98 1.73
N VAL A 101 7.69 -4.92 1.65
CA VAL A 101 6.47 -4.95 2.48
C VAL A 101 6.61 -6.01 3.56
N LEU A 102 6.49 -5.60 4.82
CA LEU A 102 6.43 -6.50 5.98
C LEU A 102 5.02 -6.47 6.57
N LEU A 103 4.51 -7.64 6.96
CA LEU A 103 3.34 -7.80 7.80
C LEU A 103 3.76 -8.44 9.12
N ASP A 104 3.47 -7.76 10.22
CA ASP A 104 3.80 -8.18 11.59
C ASP A 104 5.28 -8.61 11.74
N GLY A 105 6.16 -7.85 11.09
CA GLY A 105 7.62 -8.07 11.11
C GLY A 105 8.12 -9.17 10.15
N ARG A 106 7.23 -9.85 9.42
CA ARG A 106 7.61 -10.86 8.42
C ARG A 106 7.50 -10.29 7.01
N GLN A 107 8.51 -10.52 6.17
CA GLN A 107 8.47 -10.09 4.77
C GLN A 107 7.35 -10.81 4.02
N LEU A 108 6.48 -10.04 3.38
CA LEU A 108 5.37 -10.54 2.57
C LEU A 108 5.71 -10.54 1.09
N CYS A 109 6.18 -9.40 0.57
CA CYS A 109 6.55 -9.23 -0.83
C CYS A 109 7.43 -8.00 -1.02
N ASP A 110 8.13 -7.97 -2.14
CA ASP A 110 8.81 -6.78 -2.64
C ASP A 110 8.07 -6.24 -3.88
N PHE A 111 8.25 -4.95 -4.17
CA PHE A 111 7.75 -4.30 -5.37
C PHE A 111 8.81 -3.34 -5.92
N THR A 112 9.39 -3.67 -7.07
CA THR A 112 10.41 -2.81 -7.72
C THR A 112 9.80 -1.46 -8.10
N HIS A 113 10.50 -0.38 -7.79
CA HIS A 113 10.04 0.98 -8.12
C HIS A 113 9.86 1.12 -9.62
N ARG A 114 8.66 1.54 -10.06
CA ARG A 114 8.37 1.85 -11.46
C ARG A 114 8.32 3.35 -11.75
N ILE A 115 8.23 4.18 -10.71
CA ILE A 115 8.30 5.64 -10.80
C ILE A 115 9.62 6.13 -10.22
N GLN A 116 10.30 6.99 -10.97
CA GLN A 116 11.51 7.70 -10.56
C GLN A 116 11.46 9.14 -11.09
N PRO A 117 12.02 10.13 -10.36
CA PRO A 117 12.59 10.00 -9.02
C PRO A 117 11.54 9.73 -7.92
N LEU A 118 11.94 9.05 -6.84
CA LEU A 118 11.03 8.63 -5.75
C LEU A 118 10.27 9.78 -5.07
N ASN A 119 10.84 10.98 -5.05
CA ASN A 119 10.20 12.16 -4.47
C ASN A 119 8.95 12.63 -5.24
N LEU A 120 8.68 12.07 -6.43
CA LEU A 120 7.41 12.24 -7.12
C LEU A 120 6.24 11.57 -6.39
N VAL A 121 6.50 10.57 -5.54
CA VAL A 121 5.49 9.94 -4.68
C VAL A 121 5.31 10.79 -3.44
N LYS A 122 4.11 11.38 -3.26
CA LYS A 122 3.85 12.46 -2.30
C LYS A 122 2.81 12.13 -1.24
N ALA A 123 2.08 11.02 -1.35
CA ALA A 123 1.08 10.69 -0.34
C ALA A 123 0.91 9.19 -0.16
N LEU A 124 0.50 8.82 1.05
CA LEU A 124 -0.03 7.51 1.40
C LEU A 124 -1.55 7.63 1.50
N GLN A 125 -2.26 6.88 0.68
CA GLN A 125 -3.71 6.73 0.77
C GLN A 125 -4.05 5.32 1.24
N ILE A 126 -5.05 5.22 2.10
CA ILE A 126 -5.57 3.95 2.60
C ILE A 126 -7.09 3.99 2.46
N SER A 127 -7.68 2.92 1.91
CA SER A 127 -9.12 2.83 1.70
C SER A 127 -9.62 1.42 1.86
N GLY A 128 -10.84 1.22 2.35
CA GLY A 128 -11.51 -0.08 2.34
C GLY A 128 -11.93 -0.62 3.72
N ASP A 129 -12.03 -1.94 3.82
CA ASP A 129 -12.66 -2.65 4.94
C ASP A 129 -11.71 -2.91 6.12
N ILE A 130 -11.11 -1.84 6.62
CA ILE A 130 -10.27 -1.85 7.81
C ILE A 130 -10.64 -0.67 8.73
N LYS A 131 -10.23 -0.73 9.98
CA LYS A 131 -10.23 0.40 10.92
C LYS A 131 -8.80 0.79 11.23
N LEU A 132 -8.40 2.02 10.92
CA LEU A 132 -7.05 2.49 11.22
C LEU A 132 -6.88 2.78 12.71
N THR A 133 -5.69 2.43 13.22
CA THR A 133 -5.28 2.74 14.61
C THR A 133 -4.06 3.64 14.64
N LYS A 134 -3.13 3.48 13.70
CA LYS A 134 -1.95 4.34 13.56
C LYS A 134 -1.45 4.37 12.13
N VAL A 135 -1.05 5.56 11.69
CA VAL A 135 -0.23 5.78 10.50
C VAL A 135 0.98 6.61 10.91
N ALA A 136 2.19 6.19 10.52
CA ALA A 136 3.44 6.86 10.88
C ALA A 136 4.51 6.73 9.79
#